data_AF-A0A957N354-F1
#
_entry.id   AF-A0A957N354-F1
#
_cell.length_a   1.000
_cell.length_b   1.000
_cell.length_c   1.000
_cell.angle_alpha   90.00
_cell.angle_beta   90.00
_cell.angle_gamma   90.00
#
_symmetry.space_group_name_H-M   'P 1'
#
loop_
_entity.id
_entity.type
_entity.pdbx_description
1 polymer ?
#
loop_
_entity_poly.entity_id
_entity_poly.type
_entity_poly.pdbx_seq_one_letter_code
_entity_poly.pdbx_strand_id
1 'polypeptide(L)'
;MPISTSSFGDERDSRYSEYDHEEMYETETLEFPGVTPAQAETYLKRLGGGVDEKHTRVEGIGWFAVINAIDDGVAVDFNAHDELLDDLIRRFEEWVDRG
;
A
#
# COMPACT_ATOMS: atom_id res chain seq x y z
N MET A 1 -24.75 -39.55 7.57
CA MET A 1 -23.31 -39.71 7.30
C MET A 1 -22.64 -38.36 7.52
N PRO A 2 -21.50 -38.30 8.22
CA PRO A 2 -20.75 -37.07 8.49
C PRO A 2 -19.77 -36.76 7.34
N ILE A 3 -19.44 -35.49 7.16
CA ILE A 3 -18.18 -35.07 6.52
C ILE A 3 -17.55 -34.08 7.50
N SER A 4 -16.49 -34.53 8.18
CA SER A 4 -15.59 -33.68 8.94
C SER A 4 -14.44 -33.27 8.04
N THR A 5 -14.21 -31.97 7.89
CA THR A 5 -12.88 -31.37 7.73
C THR A 5 -12.92 -29.95 8.30
N SER A 6 -12.14 -29.76 9.36
CA SER A 6 -11.79 -28.48 9.99
C SER A 6 -10.96 -27.58 9.07
N SER A 7 -11.09 -26.26 9.23
CA SER A 7 -10.03 -25.22 9.27
C SER A 7 -10.77 -23.88 9.47
N PHE A 8 -10.73 -23.16 10.60
CA PHE A 8 -9.64 -22.36 11.18
C PHE A 8 -8.81 -21.55 10.16
N GLY A 9 -8.81 -20.22 10.38
CA GLY A 9 -8.34 -19.11 9.52
C GLY A 9 -9.52 -18.13 9.31
N ASP A 10 -9.70 -17.01 10.02
CA ASP A 10 -8.90 -15.76 9.93
C ASP A 10 -8.68 -15.41 8.42
N GLU A 11 -9.04 -14.29 7.82
CA GLU A 11 -9.32 -12.90 8.22
C GLU A 11 -10.20 -12.30 7.10
N ARG A 12 -11.40 -11.77 7.37
CA ARG A 12 -11.73 -10.33 7.34
C ARG A 12 -11.09 -9.39 6.29
N ASP A 13 -10.55 -9.87 5.18
CA ASP A 13 -9.99 -9.00 4.12
C ASP A 13 -10.55 -9.34 2.74
N SER A 14 -11.79 -8.92 2.46
CA SER A 14 -12.39 -9.11 1.12
C SER A 14 -13.47 -8.07 0.79
N ARG A 15 -13.35 -6.84 1.33
CA ARG A 15 -14.41 -5.83 1.19
C ARG A 15 -13.93 -4.48 0.67
N TYR A 16 -12.93 -4.47 -0.19
CA TYR A 16 -12.56 -3.32 -1.02
C TYR A 16 -12.24 -3.79 -2.45
N SER A 17 -13.26 -4.26 -3.19
CA SER A 17 -13.09 -4.61 -4.62
C SER A 17 -14.10 -3.94 -5.54
N GLU A 18 -14.78 -2.88 -5.12
CA GLU A 18 -15.93 -2.41 -5.90
C GLU A 18 -16.18 -0.89 -5.79
N TYR A 19 -15.20 -0.07 -6.17
CA TYR A 19 -15.40 1.32 -6.65
C TYR A 19 -14.24 1.64 -7.61
N ASP A 20 -14.40 1.33 -8.90
CA ASP A 20 -14.83 2.31 -9.92
C ASP A 20 -13.79 3.42 -10.15
N HIS A 21 -12.72 3.08 -10.89
CA HIS A 21 -12.25 3.89 -12.03
C HIS A 21 -11.28 3.06 -12.87
N GLU A 22 -11.74 2.76 -14.08
CA GLU A 22 -10.99 2.21 -15.20
C GLU A 22 -10.01 3.29 -15.74
N GLU A 23 -9.09 3.78 -14.90
CA GLU A 23 -8.08 4.77 -15.25
C GLU A 23 -6.68 4.19 -15.00
N MET A 24 -6.09 3.61 -16.05
CA MET A 24 -4.66 3.44 -16.39
C MET A 24 -3.57 3.57 -15.29
N TYR A 25 -3.80 3.08 -14.09
CA TYR A 25 -2.77 2.96 -13.06
C TYR A 25 -2.27 1.53 -13.05
N GLU A 26 -0.95 1.38 -13.11
CA GLU A 26 -0.30 0.14 -12.72
C GLU A 26 -0.25 0.08 -11.20
N THR A 27 -0.51 -1.11 -10.67
CA THR A 27 -0.54 -1.35 -9.22
C THR A 27 0.54 -2.36 -8.86
N GLU A 28 1.36 -2.00 -7.87
CA GLU A 28 2.30 -2.93 -7.26
C GLU A 28 2.26 -2.80 -5.74
N THR A 29 2.15 -3.95 -5.06
CA THR A 29 2.11 -4.04 -3.60
C THR A 29 3.45 -4.52 -3.08
N LEU A 30 4.06 -3.76 -2.17
CA LEU A 30 5.33 -4.11 -1.55
C LEU A 30 5.25 -4.06 -0.03
N GLU A 31 5.94 -5.01 0.61
CA GLU A 31 5.99 -5.14 2.06
C GLU A 31 7.29 -4.54 2.61
N PHE A 32 7.17 -3.69 3.61
CA PHE A 32 8.28 -3.01 4.26
C PHE A 32 8.33 -3.37 5.74
N PRO A 33 9.05 -4.45 6.11
CA PRO A 33 9.20 -4.85 7.49
C PRO A 33 9.96 -3.78 8.28
N GLY A 34 9.54 -3.55 9.53
CA GLY A 34 10.13 -2.54 10.43
C GLY A 34 9.70 -1.09 10.14
N VAL A 35 8.91 -0.84 9.09
CA VAL A 35 8.37 0.49 8.78
C VAL A 35 6.98 0.64 9.38
N THR A 36 6.77 1.69 10.17
CA THR A 36 5.44 1.99 10.71
C THR A 36 4.57 2.75 9.71
N PRO A 37 3.22 2.70 9.81
CA PRO A 37 2.32 3.48 8.96
C PRO A 37 2.61 4.98 8.96
N ALA A 38 3.02 5.53 10.11
CA ALA A 38 3.40 6.94 10.23
C ALA A 38 4.70 7.26 9.48
N GLN A 39 5.67 6.34 9.47
CA GLN A 39 6.90 6.48 8.68
C GLN A 39 6.60 6.37 7.18
N ALA A 40 5.83 5.37 6.76
CA ALA A 40 5.41 5.21 5.37
C ALA A 40 4.70 6.46 4.84
N GLU A 41 3.73 6.99 5.60
CA GLU A 41 3.05 8.24 5.27
C GLU A 41 4.03 9.43 5.17
N THR A 42 5.02 9.49 6.06
CA THR A 42 6.05 10.54 6.05
C THR A 42 6.94 10.44 4.80
N TYR A 43 7.32 9.23 4.40
CA TYR A 43 8.12 9.01 3.19
C TYR A 43 7.32 9.35 1.93
N LEU A 44 6.08 8.88 1.82
CA LEU A 44 5.19 9.21 0.69
C LEU A 44 4.95 10.73 0.58
N LYS A 45 4.80 11.43 1.70
CA LYS A 45 4.75 12.90 1.72
C LYS A 45 6.01 13.56 1.17
N ARG A 46 7.19 13.01 1.46
CA ARG A 46 8.46 13.52 0.91
C ARG A 46 8.60 13.31 -0.59
N LEU A 47 7.88 12.34 -1.15
CA LEU A 47 7.80 12.10 -2.60
C LEU A 47 6.82 13.03 -3.32
N GLY A 48 6.23 13.99 -2.60
CA GLY A 48 5.28 14.95 -3.16
C GLY A 48 3.82 14.55 -2.97
N GLY A 49 3.54 13.54 -2.16
CA GLY A 49 2.19 13.13 -1.81
C GLY A 49 1.53 14.04 -0.75
N GLY A 50 0.23 14.29 -0.91
CA GLY A 50 -0.66 14.83 0.12
C GLY A 50 -1.37 13.71 0.87
N VAL A 51 -1.61 13.90 2.16
CA VAL A 51 -2.40 12.93 2.95
C VAL A 51 -3.87 13.09 2.57
N ASP A 52 -4.43 12.04 1.99
CA ASP A 52 -5.87 11.94 1.72
C ASP A 52 -6.59 11.32 2.93
N GLU A 53 -6.05 10.21 3.44
CA GLU A 53 -6.51 9.59 4.68
C GLU A 53 -5.32 9.27 5.61
N LYS A 54 -5.41 9.73 6.85
CA LYS A 54 -4.28 9.69 7.79
C LYS A 54 -3.86 8.25 8.11
N HIS A 55 -2.57 7.97 7.87
CA HIS A 55 -1.92 6.67 8.00
C HIS A 55 -2.50 5.56 7.11
N THR A 56 -3.34 5.91 6.15
CA THR A 56 -4.00 4.94 5.26
C THR A 56 -3.76 5.28 3.80
N ARG A 57 -3.91 6.54 3.37
CA ARG A 57 -3.86 6.89 1.94
C ARG A 57 -3.12 8.20 1.72
N VAL A 58 -2.17 8.16 0.79
CA VAL A 58 -1.41 9.33 0.33
C VAL A 58 -1.54 9.44 -1.18
N GLU A 59 -1.86 10.62 -1.68
CA GLU A 59 -2.09 10.88 -3.10
C GLU A 59 -1.13 11.94 -3.63
N GLY A 60 -0.50 11.69 -4.76
CA GLY A 60 0.36 12.62 -5.48
C GLY A 60 -0.15 12.87 -6.89
N ILE A 61 0.63 13.64 -7.66
CA ILE A 61 0.29 13.91 -9.06
C ILE A 61 0.54 12.64 -9.88
N GLY A 62 -0.54 12.02 -10.37
CA GLY A 62 -0.45 10.82 -11.23
C GLY A 62 -0.12 9.53 -10.48
N TRP A 63 -0.27 9.52 -9.15
CA TRP A 63 -0.17 8.32 -8.33
C TRP A 63 -0.91 8.45 -7.00
N PHE A 64 -1.26 7.33 -6.40
CA PHE A 64 -1.66 7.24 -5.00
C PHE A 64 -1.07 5.98 -4.38
N ALA A 65 -0.90 5.99 -3.06
CA ALA A 65 -0.45 4.85 -2.30
C ALA A 65 -1.38 4.58 -1.13
N VAL A 66 -1.70 3.30 -0.93
CA VAL A 66 -2.48 2.82 0.22
C VAL A 66 -1.53 2.11 1.17
N ILE A 67 -1.57 2.48 2.45
CA ILE A 67 -0.74 1.93 3.51
C ILE A 67 -1.61 0.99 4.34
N ASN A 68 -1.25 -0.28 4.34
CA ASN A 68 -1.88 -1.30 5.17
C ASN A 68 -0.90 -1.70 6.27
N ALA A 69 -1.32 -1.59 7.53
CA ALA A 69 -0.50 -2.05 8.65
C ALA A 69 -0.53 -3.59 8.70
N ILE A 70 0.64 -4.21 8.77
CA ILE A 70 0.81 -5.67 8.92
C ILE A 70 1.60 -5.96 10.21
N ASP A 71 1.62 -7.22 10.68
CA ASP A 71 2.25 -7.59 11.95
C ASP A 71 3.71 -7.13 12.09
N ASP A 72 4.49 -7.20 11.02
CA ASP A 72 5.91 -6.86 11.02
C ASP A 72 6.23 -5.50 10.36
N GLY A 73 5.23 -4.65 10.08
CA GLY A 73 5.47 -3.35 9.42
C GLY A 73 4.28 -2.83 8.63
N VAL A 74 4.50 -2.53 7.36
CA VAL A 74 3.44 -2.10 6.43
C VAL A 74 3.53 -2.80 5.08
N ALA A 75 2.38 -3.05 4.47
CA ALA A 75 2.26 -3.28 3.03
C ALA A 75 1.79 -1.99 2.38
N VAL A 76 2.46 -1.55 1.31
CA VAL A 76 2.09 -0.33 0.57
C VAL A 76 1.67 -0.73 -0.84
N ASP A 77 0.44 -0.40 -1.21
CA ASP A 77 -0.07 -0.53 -2.58
C ASP A 77 0.24 0.76 -3.35
N PHE A 78 1.24 0.71 -4.22
CA PHE A 78 1.58 1.81 -5.11
C PHE A 78 0.71 1.73 -6.36
N ASN A 79 0.01 2.82 -6.66
CA ASN A 79 -0.82 2.95 -7.85
C ASN A 79 -0.34 4.17 -8.61
N ALA A 80 0.27 3.99 -9.78
CA ALA A 80 0.87 5.08 -10.54
C ALA A 80 0.75 4.83 -12.04
N HIS A 81 0.78 5.90 -12.83
CA HIS A 81 0.86 5.75 -14.28
C HIS A 81 2.22 5.14 -14.65
N ASP A 82 2.23 4.19 -15.58
CA ASP A 82 3.34 3.31 -15.99
C ASP A 82 4.76 3.86 -15.73
N GLU A 83 5.12 4.96 -16.38
CA GLU A 83 6.47 5.55 -16.33
C GLU A 83 6.89 6.05 -14.92
N LEU A 84 5.94 6.19 -14.00
CA LEU A 84 6.11 6.76 -12.67
C LEU A 84 6.14 5.68 -11.57
N LEU A 85 5.61 4.47 -11.82
CA LEU A 85 5.50 3.44 -10.80
C LEU A 85 6.87 2.99 -10.28
N ASP A 86 7.77 2.59 -11.18
CA ASP A 86 9.13 2.17 -10.83
C ASP A 86 9.93 3.27 -10.10
N ASP A 87 9.84 4.53 -10.57
CA ASP A 87 10.55 5.66 -9.94
C ASP A 87 9.97 6.00 -8.56
N LEU A 88 8.64 5.91 -8.39
CA LEU A 88 7.97 6.10 -7.11
C LEU A 88 8.42 5.05 -6.09
N ILE A 89 8.37 3.77 -6.49
CA ILE A 89 8.77 2.64 -5.66
C ILE A 89 10.23 2.76 -5.25
N ARG A 90 11.12 2.93 -6.23
CA ARG A 90 12.55 3.08 -5.97
C ARG A 90 12.84 4.22 -5.00
N ARG A 91 12.21 5.39 -5.20
CA ARG A 91 12.44 6.52 -4.28
C ARG A 91 11.88 6.27 -2.89
N PHE A 92 10.78 5.53 -2.78
CA PHE A 92 10.25 5.12 -1.48
C PHE A 92 11.23 4.18 -0.76
N GLU A 93 11.75 3.17 -1.46
CA GLU A 93 12.79 2.26 -0.94
C GLU A 93 14.04 3.02 -0.48
N GLU A 94 14.51 4.00 -1.27
CA GLU A 94 15.64 4.86 -0.89
C GLU A 94 15.39 5.64 0.42
N TRP A 95 14.14 5.99 0.73
CA TRP A 95 13.81 6.61 2.02
C TRP A 95 13.72 5.61 3.17
N VAL A 96 13.24 4.39 2.90
CA VAL A 96 13.19 3.31 3.88
C VAL A 96 14.60 2.89 4.30
N ASP A 97 15.53 2.71 3.34
CA ASP A 97 16.92 2.32 3.64
C ASP A 97 17.69 3.40 4.43
N ARG A 98 17.29 4.66 4.30
CA ARG A 98 17.89 5.81 5.00
C ARG A 98 17.29 6.12 6.37
N GLY A 99 16.12 5.55 6.67
CA GLY A 99 15.29 5.87 7.84
C GLY A 99 15.60 5.02 9.05
#